data_AF-A0A0S8C361-F1
#
_entry.id   AF-A0A0S8C361-F1
#
_cell.length_a   1.000
_cell.length_b   1.000
_cell.length_c   1.000
_cell.angle_alpha   90.00
_cell.angle_beta   90.00
_cell.angle_gamma   90.00
#
_symmetry.space_group_name_H-M   'P 1'
#
loop_
_entity.id
_entity.type
_entity.pdbx_description
1 polymer ?
#
loop_
_entity_poly.entity_id
_entity_poly.type
_entity_poly.pdbx_seq_one_letter_code
_entity_poly.pdbx_strand_id
1 'polypeptide(L)'
;MTRYFLAVAAILGGCASVQQPAPVSEPAPEPALAPAPAPAPIQSAAVASLMDGARADVAAGRLANAAASLERALRIEPRNARLWQELARVRLKQGEYAQAESVAARSNSWAGSDNRLRAENWRLIAQAREARGDAAGARAALEAAERQQ
;
A
#
# COMPACT_ATOMS: atom_id res chain seq x y z
N MET A 1 16.44 -14.78 -65.41
CA MET A 1 15.85 -14.32 -66.69
C MET A 1 14.39 -14.74 -66.69
N THR A 2 13.51 -13.90 -66.14
CA THR A 2 12.08 -14.25 -66.02
C THR A 2 11.26 -13.33 -66.91
N ARG A 3 10.41 -13.98 -67.70
CA ARG A 3 9.67 -13.49 -68.85
C ARG A 3 8.54 -12.55 -68.43
N TYR A 4 8.28 -11.58 -69.32
CA TYR A 4 7.11 -10.71 -69.33
C TYR A 4 5.80 -11.51 -69.31
N PHE A 5 4.82 -11.04 -68.53
CA PHE A 5 3.40 -11.21 -68.83
C PHE A 5 2.69 -9.87 -68.63
N LEU A 6 1.92 -9.51 -69.66
CA LEU A 6 1.12 -8.31 -69.83
C LEU A 6 0.05 -8.12 -68.74
N ALA A 7 -0.24 -6.88 -68.40
CA ALA A 7 -1.60 -6.44 -68.11
C ALA A 7 -1.77 -4.98 -68.53
N VAL A 8 -2.61 -4.77 -69.54
CA VAL A 8 -3.14 -3.47 -69.98
C VAL A 8 -4.24 -3.07 -69.00
N ALA A 9 -4.21 -1.85 -68.48
CA ALA A 9 -5.37 -1.21 -67.88
C ALA A 9 -5.43 0.24 -68.35
N ALA A 10 -6.51 0.55 -69.04
CA ALA A 10 -6.74 1.80 -69.74
C ALA A 10 -7.72 2.68 -68.94
N ILE A 11 -7.43 3.98 -68.97
CA ILE A 11 -8.33 5.13 -68.87
C ILE A 11 -8.84 5.46 -67.45
N LEU A 12 -8.63 6.71 -67.03
CA LEU A 12 -9.70 7.68 -66.73
C LEU A 12 -9.14 9.04 -66.27
N GLY A 13 -9.40 10.07 -67.09
CA GLY A 13 -9.88 11.39 -66.67
C GLY A 13 -9.03 12.24 -65.74
N GLY A 14 -8.24 13.15 -66.31
CA GLY A 14 -7.80 14.36 -65.63
C GLY A 14 -8.60 15.56 -66.12
N CYS A 15 -9.22 16.31 -65.20
CA CYS A 15 -9.31 17.76 -65.26
C CYS A 15 -9.52 18.28 -63.83
N ALA A 16 -8.58 19.13 -63.42
CA ALA A 16 -8.43 19.67 -62.09
C ALA A 16 -9.57 20.63 -61.72
N SER A 17 -10.06 20.51 -60.50
CA SER A 17 -10.69 21.63 -59.79
C SER A 17 -9.84 21.86 -58.54
N VAL A 18 -9.17 23.00 -58.51
CA VAL A 18 -8.42 23.50 -57.36
C VAL A 18 -9.45 23.90 -56.29
N GLN A 19 -9.63 23.05 -55.28
CA GLN A 19 -10.38 23.40 -54.09
C GLN A 19 -9.43 24.15 -53.15
N GLN A 20 -9.68 25.44 -52.95
CA GLN A 20 -8.96 26.25 -51.97
C GLN A 20 -9.42 25.82 -50.55
N PRO A 21 -8.52 25.37 -49.65
CA PRO A 21 -8.93 25.05 -48.30
C PRO A 21 -9.26 26.33 -47.53
N ALA A 22 -10.43 26.32 -46.90
CA ALA A 22 -10.85 27.34 -45.95
C ALA A 22 -9.87 27.42 -44.76
N PRO A 23 -9.70 28.59 -44.12
CA PRO A 23 -8.89 28.70 -42.92
C PRO A 23 -9.55 27.89 -41.80
N VAL A 24 -8.89 26.83 -41.36
CA VAL A 24 -9.31 26.05 -40.20
C VAL A 24 -9.02 26.92 -38.98
N SER A 25 -10.07 27.41 -38.33
CA SER A 25 -9.96 28.01 -37.00
C SER A 25 -9.50 26.92 -36.03
N GLU A 26 -8.29 27.08 -35.47
CA GLU A 26 -7.80 26.25 -34.36
C GLU A 26 -8.82 26.28 -33.21
N PRO A 27 -9.23 25.12 -32.65
CA PRO A 27 -9.99 25.11 -31.43
C PRO A 27 -9.11 25.61 -30.28
N ALA A 28 -9.67 26.54 -29.51
CA ALA A 28 -9.07 27.06 -28.28
C ALA A 28 -8.61 25.93 -27.34
N PRO A 29 -7.53 26.11 -26.57
CA PRO A 29 -7.00 25.07 -25.70
C PRO A 29 -8.03 24.72 -24.63
N GLU A 30 -8.50 23.47 -24.63
CA GLU A 30 -9.21 22.90 -23.49
C GLU A 30 -8.31 23.02 -22.25
N PRO A 31 -8.85 23.41 -21.08
CA PRO A 31 -8.10 23.41 -19.84
C PRO A 31 -7.64 21.97 -19.58
N ALA A 32 -6.33 21.72 -19.65
CA ALA A 32 -5.75 20.43 -19.32
C ALA A 32 -6.06 20.12 -17.85
N LEU A 33 -7.12 19.32 -17.63
CA LEU A 33 -7.35 18.64 -16.38
C LEU A 33 -6.10 17.81 -16.09
N ALA A 34 -5.45 18.10 -14.96
CA ALA A 34 -4.29 17.35 -14.51
C ALA A 34 -4.61 15.84 -14.52
N PRO A 35 -3.67 14.98 -14.94
CA PRO A 35 -3.90 13.54 -15.00
C PRO A 35 -4.26 13.01 -13.60
N ALA A 36 -5.34 12.24 -13.53
CA ALA A 36 -5.71 11.55 -12.30
C ALA A 36 -4.54 10.65 -11.83
N PRO A 37 -4.30 10.53 -10.52
CA PRO A 37 -3.23 9.68 -10.00
C PRO A 37 -3.41 8.23 -10.47
N ALA A 38 -2.31 7.61 -10.91
CA ALA A 38 -2.31 6.22 -11.36
C ALA A 38 -2.87 5.28 -10.26
N PRO A 39 -3.60 4.21 -10.63
CA PRO A 39 -4.14 3.27 -9.66
C PRO A 39 -3.00 2.62 -8.86
N ALA A 40 -3.19 2.50 -7.55
CA ALA A 40 -2.23 1.85 -6.67
C ALA A 40 -2.01 0.38 -7.09
N PRO A 41 -0.81 -0.20 -6.87
CA PRO A 41 -0.57 -1.61 -7.17
C PRO A 41 -1.61 -2.52 -6.52
N ILE A 42 -2.10 -3.54 -7.24
CA ILE A 42 -3.17 -4.45 -6.77
C ILE A 42 -2.85 -5.06 -5.38
N GLN A 43 -1.58 -5.40 -5.13
CA GLN A 43 -1.14 -5.93 -3.83
C GLN A 43 -1.37 -4.94 -2.68
N SER A 44 -1.08 -3.66 -2.90
CA SER A 44 -1.31 -2.61 -1.90
C SER A 44 -2.80 -2.39 -1.62
N ALA A 45 -3.67 -2.53 -2.64
CA ALA A 45 -5.12 -2.47 -2.45
C ALA A 45 -5.66 -3.66 -1.65
N ALA A 46 -5.14 -4.87 -1.90
CA ALA A 46 -5.48 -6.06 -1.12
C ALA A 46 -5.04 -5.95 0.34
N VAL A 47 -3.85 -5.41 0.60
CA VAL A 47 -3.34 -5.14 1.96
C VAL A 47 -4.21 -4.09 2.66
N ALA A 48 -4.60 -3.01 1.97
CA ALA A 48 -5.49 -1.99 2.53
C ALA A 48 -6.84 -2.59 2.94
N SER A 49 -7.47 -3.39 2.07
CA SER A 49 -8.73 -4.08 2.38
C SER A 49 -8.60 -5.03 3.58
N LEU A 50 -7.49 -5.76 3.69
CA LEU A 50 -7.21 -6.62 4.84
C LEU A 50 -7.04 -5.83 6.14
N MET A 51 -6.36 -4.69 6.08
CA MET A 51 -6.19 -3.81 7.22
C MET A 51 -7.53 -3.23 7.69
N ASP A 52 -8.37 -2.78 6.77
CA ASP A 52 -9.69 -2.23 7.09
C ASP A 52 -10.62 -3.29 7.68
N GLY A 53 -10.60 -4.51 7.11
CA GLY A 53 -11.28 -5.67 7.69
C GLY A 53 -10.81 -5.99 9.10
N ALA A 54 -9.49 -6.00 9.33
CA ALA A 54 -8.94 -6.22 10.67
C ALA A 54 -9.37 -5.15 11.68
N ARG A 55 -9.42 -3.87 11.28
CA ARG A 55 -9.90 -2.77 12.12
C ARG A 55 -11.38 -2.93 12.47
N ALA A 56 -12.21 -3.30 11.50
CA ALA A 56 -13.63 -3.56 11.73
C ALA A 56 -13.84 -4.76 12.67
N ASP A 57 -13.04 -5.81 12.53
CA ASP A 57 -13.05 -6.96 13.43
C ASP A 57 -12.62 -6.59 14.85
N VAL A 58 -11.58 -5.77 15.02
CA VAL A 58 -11.19 -5.23 16.34
C VAL A 58 -12.32 -4.43 16.97
N ALA A 59 -12.96 -3.54 16.21
CA ALA A 59 -14.07 -2.73 16.70
C ALA A 59 -15.28 -3.58 17.13
N ALA A 60 -15.48 -4.73 16.48
CA ALA A 60 -16.52 -5.68 16.81
C ALA A 60 -16.10 -6.75 17.83
N GLY A 61 -14.91 -6.65 18.42
CA GLY A 61 -14.38 -7.63 19.39
C GLY A 61 -13.97 -8.99 18.79
N ARG A 62 -13.98 -9.14 17.46
CA ARG A 62 -13.59 -10.36 16.73
C ARG A 62 -12.07 -10.44 16.57
N LEU A 63 -11.33 -10.45 17.68
CA LEU A 63 -9.87 -10.32 17.68
C LEU A 63 -9.15 -11.43 16.90
N ALA A 64 -9.67 -12.66 16.92
CA ALA A 64 -9.10 -13.77 16.14
C ALA A 64 -9.18 -13.53 14.62
N ASN A 65 -10.30 -12.98 14.13
CA ASN A 65 -10.48 -12.65 12.72
C ASN A 65 -9.56 -11.50 12.29
N ALA A 66 -9.39 -10.50 13.17
CA ALA A 66 -8.46 -9.40 12.95
C ALA A 66 -7.02 -9.90 12.81
N ALA A 67 -6.57 -10.77 13.71
CA ALA A 67 -5.24 -11.38 13.66
C ALA A 67 -5.03 -12.15 12.34
N ALA A 68 -5.99 -13.00 11.95
CA ALA A 68 -5.92 -13.78 10.71
C ALA A 68 -5.82 -12.89 9.45
N SER A 69 -6.57 -11.77 9.42
CA SER A 69 -6.53 -10.79 8.33
C SER A 69 -5.16 -10.10 8.23
N LEU A 70 -4.59 -9.71 9.38
CA LEU A 70 -3.26 -9.09 9.45
C LEU A 70 -2.15 -10.07 9.06
N GLU A 71 -2.23 -11.32 9.48
CA GLU A 71 -1.29 -12.38 9.09
C GLU A 71 -1.35 -12.66 7.59
N ARG A 72 -2.55 -12.64 6.99
CA ARG A 72 -2.69 -12.71 5.53
C ARG A 72 -2.06 -11.51 4.83
N ALA A 73 -2.24 -10.31 5.36
CA ALA A 73 -1.60 -9.12 4.82
C ALA A 73 -0.07 -9.20 4.93
N LEU A 74 0.47 -9.73 6.03
CA LEU A 74 1.90 -9.97 6.21
C LEU A 74 2.47 -11.03 5.27
N ARG A 75 1.67 -11.97 4.76
CA ARG A 75 2.11 -12.87 3.69
C ARG A 75 2.30 -12.16 2.35
N ILE A 76 1.61 -11.02 2.14
CA ILE A 76 1.75 -10.17 0.95
C ILE A 76 2.93 -9.20 1.16
N GLU A 77 2.98 -8.54 2.32
CA GLU A 77 4.02 -7.56 2.67
C GLU A 77 4.73 -7.93 3.98
N PRO A 78 5.69 -8.89 3.96
CA PRO A 78 6.30 -9.43 5.18
C PRO A 78 7.18 -8.45 5.96
N ARG A 79 7.60 -7.34 5.33
CA ARG A 79 8.46 -6.30 5.92
C ARG A 79 7.71 -5.00 6.22
N ASN A 80 6.38 -5.02 6.18
CA ASN A 80 5.60 -3.83 6.52
C ASN A 80 5.51 -3.67 8.04
N ALA A 81 6.26 -2.70 8.57
CA ALA A 81 6.31 -2.43 10.00
C ALA A 81 4.94 -2.09 10.61
N ARG A 82 4.07 -1.40 9.87
CA ARG A 82 2.74 -1.01 10.35
C ARG A 82 1.84 -2.23 10.52
N LEU A 83 1.87 -3.19 9.59
CA LEU A 83 1.13 -4.46 9.73
C LEU A 83 1.59 -5.24 10.97
N TRP A 84 2.90 -5.30 11.23
CA TRP A 84 3.42 -5.91 12.46
C TRP A 84 2.95 -5.17 13.72
N GLN A 85 2.93 -3.83 13.74
CA GLN A 85 2.41 -3.07 14.89
C GLN A 85 0.93 -3.41 15.15
N GLU A 86 0.09 -3.39 14.12
CA GLU A 86 -1.34 -3.65 14.27
C GLU A 86 -1.58 -5.06 14.82
N LEU A 87 -0.79 -6.04 14.36
CA LEU A 87 -0.84 -7.39 14.92
C LEU A 87 -0.42 -7.40 16.40
N ALA A 88 0.60 -6.65 16.80
CA ALA A 88 0.98 -6.53 18.21
C ALA A 88 -0.17 -5.96 19.06
N ARG A 89 -0.87 -4.93 18.56
CA ARG A 89 -2.04 -4.34 19.26
C ARG A 89 -3.16 -5.36 19.43
N VAL A 90 -3.43 -6.17 18.41
CA VAL A 90 -4.43 -7.24 18.49
C VAL A 90 -4.02 -8.30 19.51
N ARG A 91 -2.77 -8.78 19.47
CA ARG A 91 -2.23 -9.77 20.41
C ARG A 91 -2.28 -9.26 21.86
N LEU A 92 -2.00 -7.98 22.07
CA LEU A 92 -2.13 -7.34 23.39
C LEU A 92 -3.59 -7.39 23.89
N LYS A 93 -4.55 -7.03 23.02
CA LYS A 93 -5.99 -7.10 23.34
C LYS A 93 -6.48 -8.53 23.59
N GLN A 94 -5.86 -9.54 22.97
CA GLN A 94 -6.17 -10.95 23.20
C GLN A 94 -5.59 -11.49 24.52
N GLY A 95 -4.76 -10.72 25.23
CA GLY A 95 -4.03 -11.19 26.39
C GLY A 95 -2.80 -12.03 26.06
N GLU A 96 -2.42 -12.13 24.78
CA GLU A 96 -1.26 -12.87 24.30
C GLU A 96 0.02 -12.03 24.45
N TYR A 97 0.32 -11.61 25.67
CA TYR A 97 1.32 -10.58 25.97
C TYR A 97 2.73 -10.94 25.45
N ALA A 98 3.17 -12.19 25.60
CA ALA A 98 4.48 -12.61 25.09
C ALA A 98 4.58 -12.52 23.56
N GLN A 99 3.47 -12.81 22.85
CA GLN A 99 3.41 -12.64 21.40
C GLN A 99 3.36 -11.16 21.03
N ALA A 100 2.57 -10.35 21.74
CA ALA A 100 2.48 -8.91 21.51
C ALA A 100 3.85 -8.22 21.58
N GLU A 101 4.66 -8.56 22.61
CA GLU A 101 6.03 -8.09 22.74
C GLU A 101 6.89 -8.48 21.52
N SER A 102 6.91 -9.77 21.17
CA SER A 102 7.73 -10.29 20.08
C SER A 102 7.35 -9.67 18.73
N VAL A 103 6.05 -9.47 18.51
CA VAL A 103 5.50 -8.88 17.28
C VAL A 103 5.82 -7.39 17.19
N ALA A 104 5.70 -6.63 18.30
CA ALA A 104 6.07 -5.21 18.34
C ALA A 104 7.59 -5.02 18.13
N ALA A 105 8.42 -5.90 18.71
CA ALA A 105 9.87 -5.89 18.49
C ALA A 105 10.21 -6.14 17.01
N ARG A 106 9.49 -7.06 16.34
CA ARG A 106 9.63 -7.27 14.89
C ARG A 106 9.22 -6.04 14.09
N SER A 107 8.14 -5.35 14.46
CA SER A 107 7.77 -4.08 13.84
C SER A 107 8.92 -3.06 13.92
N ASN A 108 9.59 -2.95 15.06
CA ASN A 108 10.77 -2.08 15.22
C ASN A 108 11.91 -2.42 14.26
N SER A 109 12.17 -3.70 13.97
CA SER A 109 13.23 -4.08 13.00
C SER A 109 12.94 -3.64 11.57
N TRP A 110 11.68 -3.37 11.23
CA TRP A 110 11.25 -2.92 9.90
C TRP A 110 10.89 -1.43 9.84
N ALA A 111 10.81 -0.74 10.99
CA ALA A 111 10.35 0.63 11.09
C ALA A 111 11.30 1.66 10.45
N GLY A 112 12.56 1.28 10.18
CA GLY A 112 13.56 2.18 9.60
C GLY A 112 13.71 3.46 10.44
N SER A 113 13.61 4.62 9.80
CA SER A 113 13.68 5.94 10.43
C SER A 113 12.35 6.45 11.01
N ASP A 114 11.27 5.66 11.02
CA ASP A 114 9.99 6.06 11.63
C ASP A 114 10.08 6.01 13.17
N ASN A 115 10.68 7.06 13.72
CA ASN A 115 10.86 7.32 15.13
C ASN A 115 9.54 7.19 15.92
N ARG A 116 8.45 7.72 15.36
CA ARG A 116 7.13 7.67 15.99
C ARG A 116 6.61 6.24 16.09
N LEU A 117 6.68 5.46 15.01
CA LEU A 117 6.29 4.05 15.01
C LEU A 117 7.14 3.26 16.02
N ARG A 118 8.45 3.53 16.09
CA ARG A 118 9.33 2.88 17.07
C ARG A 118 8.94 3.20 18.50
N ALA A 119 8.61 4.45 18.80
CA ALA A 119 8.13 4.88 20.11
C ALA A 119 6.82 4.15 20.48
N GLU A 120 5.86 4.09 19.54
CA GLU A 120 4.59 3.39 19.75
C GLU A 120 4.78 1.89 20.00
N ASN A 121 5.67 1.23 19.26
CA ASN A 121 5.99 -0.18 19.48
C ASN A 121 6.67 -0.43 20.83
N TRP A 122 7.58 0.43 21.26
CA TRP A 122 8.19 0.32 22.59
C TRP A 122 7.15 0.47 23.71
N ARG A 123 6.15 1.33 23.54
CA ARG A 123 5.00 1.41 24.47
C ARG A 123 4.15 0.14 24.46
N LEU A 124 4.00 -0.55 23.32
CA LEU A 124 3.32 -1.85 23.27
C LEU A 124 4.12 -2.94 24.01
N ILE A 125 5.44 -2.95 23.85
CA ILE A 125 6.34 -3.85 24.60
C ILE A 125 6.23 -3.58 26.10
N ALA A 126 6.20 -2.31 26.51
CA ALA A 126 6.03 -1.95 27.92
C ALA A 126 4.73 -2.50 28.51
N GLN A 127 3.60 -2.26 27.84
CA GLN A 127 2.28 -2.78 28.25
C GLN A 127 2.28 -4.32 28.33
N ALA A 128 2.87 -5.00 27.36
CA ALA A 128 2.96 -6.45 27.35
C ALA A 128 3.79 -7.00 28.51
N ARG A 129 4.91 -6.35 28.85
CA ARG A 129 5.77 -6.74 29.98
C ARG A 129 5.11 -6.47 31.32
N GLU A 130 4.47 -5.31 31.47
CA GLU A 130 3.72 -4.96 32.67
C GLU A 130 2.60 -5.96 32.95
N ALA A 131 1.81 -6.33 31.92
CA ALA A 131 0.76 -7.34 32.04
C ALA A 131 1.28 -8.74 32.42
N ARG A 132 2.57 -9.00 32.24
CA ARG A 132 3.26 -10.24 32.65
C ARG A 132 3.97 -10.13 34.01
N GLY A 133 3.88 -8.98 34.68
CA GLY A 133 4.56 -8.72 35.95
C GLY A 133 6.04 -8.30 35.82
N ASP A 134 6.53 -8.07 34.60
CA ASP A 134 7.89 -7.56 34.37
C ASP A 134 7.93 -6.03 34.42
N ALA A 135 7.78 -5.48 35.63
CA ALA A 135 7.78 -4.05 35.85
C ALA A 135 9.13 -3.37 35.49
N ALA A 136 10.25 -4.09 35.66
CA ALA A 136 11.57 -3.57 35.31
C ALA A 136 11.73 -3.47 33.79
N GLY A 137 11.37 -4.52 33.06
CA GLY A 137 11.42 -4.52 31.60
C GLY A 137 10.40 -3.58 30.96
N ALA A 138 9.26 -3.33 31.62
CA ALA A 138 8.29 -2.33 31.18
C ALA A 138 8.87 -0.91 31.25
N ARG A 139 9.52 -0.54 32.38
CA ARG A 139 10.20 0.75 32.53
C ARG A 139 11.29 0.95 31.48
N ALA A 140 12.15 -0.06 31.29
CA ALA A 140 13.21 -0.01 30.28
C ALA A 140 12.65 0.18 28.84
N ALA A 141 11.49 -0.41 28.54
CA ALA A 141 10.81 -0.21 27.26
C ALA A 141 10.23 1.20 27.11
N LEU A 142 9.71 1.81 28.18
CA LEU A 142 9.24 3.21 28.15
C LEU A 142 10.40 4.18 27.92
N GLU A 143 11.52 4.00 28.60
CA GLU A 143 12.75 4.78 28.36
C GLU A 143 13.23 4.61 26.90
N ALA A 144 13.11 3.41 26.34
CA ALA A 144 13.42 3.18 24.93
C ALA A 144 12.47 3.90 23.98
N ALA A 145 11.20 4.08 24.35
CA ALA A 145 10.23 4.87 23.60
C ALA A 145 10.56 6.36 23.63
N GLU A 146 10.98 6.89 24.78
CA GLU A 146 11.39 8.29 24.95
C GLU A 146 12.62 8.63 24.14
N ARG A 147 13.58 7.70 24.04
CA ARG A 147 14.77 7.82 23.19
C ARG A 147 14.48 7.88 21.68
N GLN A 148 13.24 7.64 21.25
CA GLN A 148 12.88 7.74 19.84
C GLN A 148 12.39 9.13 19.44
N GLN A 149 12.29 10.10 20.36
CA GLN A 149 11.85 11.47 20.05
C GLN A 149 12.79 12.16 19.06
#